data_AF-A0A2K8VHC8-F1
#
_entry.id   AF-A0A2K8VHC8-F1
#
_cell.length_a   1.000
_cell.length_b   1.000
_cell.length_c   1.000
_cell.angle_alpha   90.00
_cell.angle_beta   90.00
_cell.angle_gamma   90.00
#
_symmetry.space_group_name_H-M   'P 1'
#
loop_
_entity.id
_entity.type
_entity.pdbx_description
1 polymer ?
#
loop_
_entity_poly.entity_id
_entity_poly.type
_entity_poly.pdbx_seq_one_letter_code
_entity_poly.pdbx_strand_id
1 'polypeptide(L)' 'MAYNVQNFTYDGPGDSVCYGKQDNHNHQQANQFTVDITAYLTAQGCTHIHAGAFRSNQPEPANGKEFKWNGANWVKA' A
#
# COMPACT_ATOMS: atom_id res chain seq x y z
N MET A 1 0.53 14.38 -9.70
CA MET A 1 -0.28 13.33 -9.03
C MET A 1 0.54 12.82 -7.87
N ALA A 2 -0.10 12.52 -6.75
CA ALA A 2 0.55 12.07 -5.53
C ALA A 2 0.22 10.61 -5.26
N TYR A 3 1.22 9.85 -4.84
CA TYR A 3 1.05 8.46 -4.46
C TYR A 3 1.31 8.28 -2.97
N ASN A 4 0.54 7.38 -2.37
CA ASN A 4 0.93 6.70 -1.15
C ASN A 4 1.89 5.58 -1.53
N VAL A 5 3.02 5.51 -0.85
CA VAL A 5 4.06 4.52 -1.09
C VAL A 5 4.51 3.98 0.26
N GLN A 6 4.56 2.66 0.38
CA GLN A 6 5.03 1.98 1.59
C GLN A 6 5.63 0.63 1.22
N ASN A 7 6.78 0.32 1.81
CA ASN A 7 7.38 -1.00 1.70
C ASN A 7 6.79 -1.94 2.74
N PHE A 8 6.55 -3.20 2.37
CA PHE A 8 6.11 -4.26 3.27
C PHE A 8 7.09 -5.41 3.18
N THR A 9 7.55 -5.90 4.34
CA THR A 9 8.40 -7.10 4.43
C THR A 9 7.56 -8.22 5.05
N TYR A 10 7.72 -9.46 4.60
CA TYR A 10 6.97 -10.62 5.10
C TYR A 10 7.64 -11.93 4.69
N ASP A 11 7.29 -13.02 5.38
CA ASP A 11 7.77 -14.35 5.03
C ASP A 11 7.16 -14.84 3.71
N GLY A 12 7.98 -15.44 2.84
CA GLY A 12 7.59 -15.91 1.51
C GLY A 12 8.41 -15.24 0.40
N PRO A 13 7.79 -14.65 -0.65
CA PRO A 13 8.53 -14.08 -1.79
C PRO A 13 9.37 -12.82 -1.47
N GLY A 14 9.43 -12.38 -0.21
CA GLY A 14 10.26 -11.26 0.25
C GLY A 14 9.51 -9.92 0.33
N ASP A 15 10.23 -8.83 0.12
CA ASP A 15 9.74 -7.46 0.29
C ASP A 15 8.90 -6.97 -0.90
N SER A 16 7.95 -6.09 -0.65
CA SER A 16 7.15 -5.43 -1.69
C SER A 16 6.91 -3.96 -1.40
N VAL A 17 7.34 -3.13 -2.35
CA VAL A 17 6.88 -1.75 -2.45
C VAL A 17 5.44 -1.78 -2.95
N CYS A 18 4.52 -1.26 -2.15
CA CYS A 18 3.12 -1.08 -2.52
C CYS A 18 2.84 0.40 -2.68
N TYR A 19 2.09 0.75 -3.73
CA TYR A 19 1.77 2.14 -4.02
C TYR A 19 0.34 2.31 -4.51
N GLY A 20 -0.24 3.48 -4.30
CA GLY A 20 -1.57 3.79 -4.78
C GLY A 20 -1.78 5.28 -4.93
N LYS A 21 -2.40 5.67 -6.04
CA LYS A 21 -2.66 7.07 -6.35
C LYS A 21 -3.68 7.63 -5.36
N GLN A 22 -3.34 8.74 -4.70
CA GLN A 22 -4.25 9.44 -3.81
C GLN A 22 -4.58 10.83 -4.30
N ASP A 23 -5.69 11.36 -3.79
CA ASP A 23 -5.93 12.80 -3.81
C ASP A 23 -5.29 13.45 -2.58
N ASN A 24 -4.66 14.61 -2.73
CA ASN A 24 -3.68 15.16 -1.79
C ASN A 24 -4.25 15.54 -0.40
N HIS A 25 -5.57 15.51 -0.24
CA HIS A 25 -6.29 15.99 0.94
C HIS A 25 -7.17 14.93 1.61
N ASN A 26 -7.11 13.66 1.18
CA ASN A 26 -7.93 12.60 1.77
C ASN A 26 -7.16 11.81 2.84
N HIS A 27 -7.23 12.30 4.08
CA HIS A 27 -6.60 11.66 5.24
C HIS A 27 -7.15 10.26 5.53
N GLN A 28 -8.45 10.03 5.29
CA GLN A 28 -9.04 8.70 5.48
C GLN A 28 -8.42 7.70 4.51
N GLN A 29 -8.32 8.09 3.24
CA GLN A 29 -7.69 7.27 2.19
C GLN A 29 -6.23 6.95 2.55
N ALA A 30 -5.46 7.93 3.02
CA ALA A 30 -4.08 7.72 3.46
C ALA A 30 -3.96 6.77 4.66
N ASN A 31 -4.77 6.97 5.69
CA ASN A 31 -4.75 6.17 6.92
C ASN A 31 -5.10 4.70 6.68
N GLN A 32 -5.98 4.44 5.70
CA GLN A 32 -6.43 3.10 5.40
C GLN A 32 -5.42 2.29 4.56
N PHE A 33 -4.44 2.95 3.95
CA PHE A 33 -3.47 2.33 3.02
C PHE A 33 -2.71 1.16 3.65
N THR A 34 -2.12 1.38 4.84
CA THR A 34 -1.35 0.35 5.53
C THR A 34 -2.24 -0.83 5.95
N VAL A 35 -3.43 -0.54 6.45
CA VAL A 35 -4.38 -1.54 6.96
C VAL A 35 -4.83 -2.47 5.84
N ASP A 36 -5.30 -1.90 4.72
CA ASP A 36 -5.86 -2.68 3.62
C ASP A 36 -4.80 -3.52 2.90
N ILE A 37 -3.59 -2.97 2.72
CA ILE A 37 -2.49 -3.74 2.11
C ILE A 37 -2.05 -4.86 3.02
N THR A 38 -2.00 -4.65 4.34
CA THR A 38 -1.70 -5.71 5.31
C THR A 38 -2.76 -6.81 5.22
N ALA A 39 -4.04 -6.45 5.20
CA ALA A 39 -5.14 -7.39 5.06
C ALA A 39 -5.06 -8.17 3.73
N TYR A 40 -4.74 -7.50 2.62
CA TYR A 40 -4.51 -8.16 1.33
C TYR A 40 -3.36 -9.17 1.41
N LEU A 41 -2.20 -8.79 1.96
CA LEU A 41 -1.04 -9.68 2.08
C LEU A 41 -1.36 -10.89 2.97
N THR A 42 -2.06 -10.68 4.09
CA THR A 42 -2.54 -11.78 4.94
C THR A 42 -3.47 -12.72 4.17
N ALA A 43 -4.39 -12.19 3.36
CA ALA A 43 -5.29 -13.00 2.54
C ALA A 43 -4.56 -13.77 1.43
N GLN A 44 -3.39 -13.31 1.00
CA GLN A 44 -2.50 -14.06 0.08
C GLN A 44 -1.66 -15.13 0.79
N GLY A 45 -1.78 -15.28 2.11
CA GLY A 45 -1.03 -16.25 2.91
C GLY A 45 0.34 -15.76 3.39
N CYS A 46 0.65 -14.46 3.25
CA CYS A 46 1.88 -13.89 3.80
C CYS A 46 1.82 -13.84 5.34
N THR A 47 2.88 -14.27 6.00
CA THR A 47 3.02 -14.23 7.46
C THR A 47 4.13 -13.26 7.89
N HIS A 48 4.14 -12.83 9.15
CA HIS A 48 5.10 -11.86 9.71
C HIS A 48 5.22 -10.57 8.87
N ILE A 49 4.07 -9.96 8.54
CA ILE A 49 4.02 -8.74 7.75
C ILE A 49 4.45 -7.55 8.60
N HIS A 50 5.48 -6.84 8.14
CA HIS A 50 5.95 -5.59 8.72
C HIS A 50 5.78 -4.46 7.71
N ALA A 51 4.99 -3.47 8.08
CA ALA A 51 4.85 -2.24 7.31
C ALA A 51 6.02 -1.30 7.62
N GLY A 52 6.74 -0.87 6.58
CA GLY A 52 7.79 0.12 6.68
C GLY A 52 7.25 1.55 6.79
N ALA A 53 8.11 2.54 6.58
CA ALA A 53 7.70 3.95 6.63
C ALA A 53 6.66 4.27 5.55
N PHE A 54 5.51 4.78 5.99
CA PHE A 54 4.48 5.32 5.09
C PHE A 54 4.94 6.67 4.53
N ARG A 55 4.81 6.85 3.22
CA ARG A 55 5.12 8.11 2.53
C ARG A 55 3.96 8.52 1.63
N SER A 56 3.36 9.67 1.93
CA SER A 56 2.37 10.30 1.07
C SER A 56 3.03 11.29 0.12
N ASN A 57 2.30 11.75 -0.90
CA ASN A 57 2.73 12.79 -1.84
C ASN A 57 4.02 12.44 -2.59
N GLN A 58 4.23 11.14 -2.82
CA GLN A 58 5.39 10.65 -3.55
C GLN A 58 5.12 10.64 -5.06
N PRO A 59 6.18 10.70 -5.90
CA PRO A 59 6.05 10.32 -7.30
C PRO A 59 5.66 8.85 -7.43
N GLU A 60 5.17 8.48 -8.61
CA GLU A 60 4.92 7.07 -8.92
C GLU A 60 6.24 6.29 -8.84
N PRO A 61 6.33 5.22 -8.05
CA PRO A 61 7.53 4.40 -8.02
C PRO A 61 7.67 3.62 -9.32
N ALA A 62 8.91 3.44 -9.80
CA ALA A 62 9.19 2.71 -11.03
C ALA A 62 8.83 1.21 -10.93
N ASN A 63 8.83 0.65 -9.73
CA ASN A 63 8.50 -0.74 -9.44
C ASN A 63 7.63 -0.81 -8.19
N GLY A 64 6.66 -1.73 -8.19
CA GLY A 64 5.86 -2.03 -7.01
C GLY A 64 4.51 -2.65 -7.37
N LYS A 65 3.74 -2.98 -6.34
CA LYS A 65 2.35 -3.42 -6.46
C LYS A 65 1.44 -2.19 -6.41
N GLU A 66 0.78 -1.89 -7.52
CA GLU A 66 -0.23 -0.83 -7.57
C GLU A 66 -1.51 -1.28 -6.86
N PHE A 67 -2.09 -0.38 -6.08
CA PHE A 67 -3.41 -0.46 -5.45
C PHE A 67 -4.26 0.74 -5.87
N LYS A 68 -5.55 0.50 -6.04
CA LYS A 68 -6.55 1.52 -6.40
C LYS A 68 -7.56 1.67 -5.28
N TRP A 69 -7.94 2.91 -4.99
CA TRP A 69 -9.01 3.22 -4.05
C TRP A 69 -10.36 2.98 -4.73
N ASN A 70 -11.20 2.13 -4.14
CA ASN A 70 -12.53 1.82 -4.69
C ASN A 70 -13.67 2.65 -4.07
N GLY A 71 -13.33 3.67 -3.26
CA GLY A 71 -14.29 4.48 -2.49
C GLY A 71 -14.35 4.13 -1.01
N ALA A 72 -13.86 2.95 -0.61
CA ALA A 72 -13.87 2.50 0.79
C ALA A 72 -12.56 1.83 1.23
N ASN A 73 -11.92 1.07 0.34
CA ASN A 73 -10.70 0.33 0.60
C ASN A 73 -9.71 0.44 -0.57
N TRP A 74 -8.43 0.19 -0.28
CA TRP A 74 -7.38 -0.03 -1.26
C TRP A 74 -7.40 -1.48 -1.73
N VAL A 75 -7.71 -1.67 -3.01
CA VAL A 75 -7.74 -2.99 -3.65
C VAL A 75 -6.58 -3.13 -4.61
N LYS A 76 -6.01 -4.33 -4.71
CA LYS A 76 -4.93 -4.60 -5.67
C LYS A 76 -5.44 -4.29 -7.09
N ALA A 77 -4.69 -3.42 -7.79
CA ALA A 77 -4.99 -2.98 -9.15
C ALA A 77 -4.67 -4.05 -10.21
#